data_AF-A0A7J3DR88-F1
#
_entry.id   AF-A0A7J3DR88-F1
#
_cell.length_a   1.000
_cell.length_b   1.000
_cell.length_c   1.000
_cell.angle_alpha   90.00
_cell.angle_beta   90.00
_cell.angle_gamma   90.00
#
_symmetry.space_group_name_H-M   'P 1'
#
loop_
_entity.id
_entity.type
_entity.pdbx_description
1 polymer ?
#
loop_
_entity_poly.entity_id
_entity_poly.type
_entity_poly.pdbx_seq_one_letter_code
_entity_poly.pdbx_strand_id
1 'polypeptide(L)'
;MQTSKDRRVQELRPLAMALLAVLIIVIAVLTLRIQRGFVGILLALVTAFVLFYWIREVRKMLKKAGLRSFIYEVLDEGNYVSIIAQVPGPEEDVKVLMSGKRIIIKGGGGFRKTVILPYKVELVQQSYKNGVLIIRMQKL
;
A
#
# COMPACT_ATOMS: atom_id res chain seq x y z
N MET A 1 -81.76 -4.72 -16.80
CA MET A 1 -80.83 -3.59 -16.52
C MET A 1 -79.77 -3.93 -15.44
N GLN A 2 -79.54 -5.21 -15.10
CA GLN A 2 -78.55 -5.66 -14.09
C GLN A 2 -77.23 -6.20 -14.68
N THR A 3 -77.24 -6.65 -15.94
CA THR A 3 -76.10 -7.35 -16.57
C THR A 3 -74.86 -6.48 -16.82
N SER A 4 -75.01 -5.16 -16.85
CA SER A 4 -73.88 -4.23 -17.07
C SER A 4 -73.07 -3.97 -15.79
N LYS A 5 -73.71 -4.02 -14.60
CA LYS A 5 -73.05 -3.73 -13.31
C LYS A 5 -72.15 -4.88 -12.87
N ASP A 6 -72.61 -6.13 -12.99
CA ASP A 6 -71.82 -7.31 -12.62
C ASP A 6 -70.63 -7.53 -13.55
N ARG A 7 -70.78 -7.22 -14.84
CA ARG A 7 -69.68 -7.29 -15.82
C ARG A 7 -68.55 -6.30 -15.48
N ARG A 8 -68.89 -5.06 -15.07
CA ARG A 8 -67.88 -4.09 -14.61
C ARG A 8 -67.19 -4.52 -13.33
N VAL A 9 -67.92 -5.07 -12.35
CA VAL A 9 -67.30 -5.59 -11.11
C VAL A 9 -66.37 -6.77 -11.41
N GLN A 10 -66.73 -7.61 -12.38
CA GLN A 10 -65.93 -8.76 -12.79
C GLN A 10 -64.66 -8.35 -13.56
N GLU A 11 -64.71 -7.31 -14.38
CA GLU A 11 -63.52 -6.74 -15.06
C GLU A 11 -62.64 -5.90 -14.12
N LEU A 12 -63.21 -5.30 -13.07
CA LEU A 12 -62.48 -4.55 -12.06
C LEU A 12 -61.78 -5.44 -11.03
N ARG A 13 -62.24 -6.69 -10.82
CA ARG A 13 -61.61 -7.65 -9.89
C ARG A 13 -60.15 -7.98 -10.23
N PRO A 14 -59.78 -8.37 -11.47
CA PRO A 14 -58.38 -8.63 -11.80
C PRO A 14 -57.53 -7.35 -11.74
N LEU A 15 -58.11 -6.19 -12.09
CA LEU A 15 -57.43 -4.90 -12.03
C LEU A 15 -57.19 -4.46 -10.58
N ALA A 16 -58.15 -4.69 -9.69
CA ALA A 16 -58.02 -4.45 -8.24
C ALA A 16 -57.00 -5.39 -7.60
N MET A 17 -56.98 -6.67 -7.98
CA MET A 17 -55.97 -7.63 -7.53
C MET A 17 -54.57 -7.28 -8.04
N ALA A 18 -54.46 -6.81 -9.29
CA ALA A 18 -53.20 -6.31 -9.85
C ALA A 18 -52.73 -5.04 -9.12
N LEU A 19 -53.62 -4.09 -8.84
CA LEU A 19 -53.31 -2.89 -8.05
C LEU A 19 -52.87 -3.25 -6.63
N LEU A 20 -53.53 -4.21 -5.99
CA LEU A 20 -53.15 -4.70 -4.67
C LEU A 20 -51.77 -5.37 -4.68
N ALA A 21 -51.50 -6.20 -5.69
CA ALA A 21 -50.19 -6.85 -5.87
C ALA A 21 -49.07 -5.83 -6.11
N VAL A 22 -49.33 -4.81 -6.94
CA VAL A 22 -48.39 -3.71 -7.18
C VAL A 22 -48.14 -2.92 -5.90
N LEU A 23 -49.18 -2.63 -5.12
CA LEU A 23 -49.05 -1.93 -3.84
C LEU A 23 -48.19 -2.73 -2.83
N ILE A 24 -48.40 -4.05 -2.76
CA ILE A 24 -47.59 -4.95 -1.91
C ILE A 24 -46.12 -4.97 -2.37
N ILE A 25 -45.85 -5.02 -3.68
CA ILE A 25 -44.49 -4.97 -4.22
C ILE A 25 -43.83 -3.62 -3.91
N VAL A 26 -44.55 -2.51 -4.06
CA VAL A 26 -44.05 -1.16 -3.75
C VAL A 26 -43.71 -1.04 -2.27
N ILE A 27 -44.60 -1.50 -1.38
CA ILE A 27 -44.36 -1.51 0.08
C ILE A 27 -43.16 -2.42 0.41
N ALA A 28 -43.06 -3.62 -0.18
CA ALA A 28 -41.92 -4.51 0.04
C ALA A 28 -40.60 -3.87 -0.41
N VAL A 29 -40.57 -3.20 -1.57
CA VAL A 29 -39.39 -2.47 -2.05
C VAL A 29 -39.05 -1.29 -1.13
N LEU A 30 -40.05 -0.55 -0.64
CA LEU A 30 -39.87 0.53 0.34
C LEU A 30 -39.31 0.02 1.66
N THR A 31 -39.82 -1.11 2.19
CA THR A 31 -39.32 -1.76 3.40
C THR A 31 -37.90 -2.29 3.20
N LEU A 32 -37.60 -2.92 2.06
CA LEU A 32 -36.24 -3.33 1.69
C LEU A 32 -35.29 -2.13 1.52
N ARG A 33 -35.78 -0.97 1.07
CA ARG A 33 -34.99 0.27 0.95
C ARG A 33 -34.77 0.96 2.30
N ILE A 34 -35.70 0.84 3.24
CA ILE A 34 -35.58 1.30 4.63
C ILE A 34 -34.61 0.43 5.44
N GLN A 35 -34.60 -0.89 5.24
CA GLN A 35 -33.56 -1.77 5.80
C GLN A 35 -32.17 -1.52 5.21
N ARG A 36 -32.06 -1.03 3.96
CA ARG A 36 -30.78 -0.71 3.30
C ARG A 36 -29.99 0.42 3.96
N GLY A 37 -30.60 1.28 4.79
CA GLY A 37 -29.86 2.30 5.54
C GLY A 37 -28.91 1.66 6.55
N PHE A 38 -29.42 0.74 7.38
CA PHE A 38 -28.61 0.03 8.38
C PHE A 38 -27.63 -0.95 7.74
N VAL A 39 -28.08 -1.71 6.74
CA VAL A 39 -27.22 -2.66 6.02
C VAL A 39 -26.09 -1.94 5.29
N GLY A 40 -26.37 -0.78 4.67
CA GLY A 40 -25.36 0.04 4.01
C GLY A 40 -24.30 0.57 4.98
N ILE A 41 -24.70 1.01 6.18
CA ILE A 41 -23.77 1.47 7.22
C ILE A 41 -22.92 0.30 7.74
N LEU A 42 -23.52 -0.85 7.98
CA LEU A 42 -22.80 -2.06 8.42
C LEU A 42 -21.77 -2.49 7.36
N LEU A 43 -22.16 -2.48 6.09
CA LEU A 43 -21.30 -2.83 4.97
C LEU A 43 -20.17 -1.82 4.77
N ALA A 44 -20.44 -0.53 4.96
CA ALA A 44 -19.44 0.54 4.91
C ALA A 44 -18.39 0.37 6.03
N LEU A 45 -18.82 0.02 7.24
CA LEU A 45 -17.92 -0.27 8.37
C LEU A 45 -16.98 -1.45 8.08
N VAL A 46 -17.53 -2.57 7.59
CA VAL A 46 -16.73 -3.75 7.21
C VAL A 46 -15.76 -3.40 6.09
N THR A 47 -16.22 -2.69 5.07
CA THR A 47 -15.39 -2.27 3.93
C THR A 47 -14.25 -1.35 4.39
N ALA A 48 -14.54 -0.37 5.26
CA ALA A 48 -13.53 0.51 5.83
C ALA A 48 -12.48 -0.28 6.65
N PHE A 49 -12.90 -1.28 7.42
CA PHE A 49 -12.00 -2.13 8.19
C PHE A 49 -11.06 -2.95 7.30
N VAL A 50 -11.60 -3.54 6.22
CA VAL A 50 -10.81 -4.29 5.23
C VAL A 50 -9.84 -3.37 4.51
N LEU A 51 -10.29 -2.21 4.03
CA LEU A 51 -9.43 -1.22 3.40
C LEU A 51 -8.32 -0.75 4.34
N PHE A 52 -8.64 -0.48 5.60
CA PHE A 52 -7.67 -0.09 6.61
C PHE A 52 -6.60 -1.15 6.84
N TYR A 53 -7.01 -2.43 6.93
CA TYR A 53 -6.09 -3.56 7.03
C TYR A 53 -5.15 -3.63 5.82
N TRP A 54 -5.70 -3.56 4.61
CA TRP A 54 -4.92 -3.59 3.37
C TRP A 54 -3.98 -2.39 3.26
N ILE A 55 -4.41 -1.18 3.60
CA ILE A 55 -3.57 0.03 3.58
C ILE A 55 -2.38 -0.12 4.52
N ARG A 56 -2.57 -0.76 5.68
CA ARG A 56 -1.49 -1.02 6.64
C ARG A 56 -0.49 -2.02 6.06
N GLU A 57 -0.95 -3.06 5.38
CA GLU A 57 -0.09 -4.09 4.79
C GLU A 57 0.64 -3.58 3.54
N VAL A 58 -0.03 -2.84 2.65
CA VAL A 58 0.58 -2.15 1.50
C VAL A 58 1.64 -1.17 1.96
N ARG A 59 1.41 -0.40 3.04
CA ARG A 59 2.44 0.47 3.63
C ARG A 59 3.66 -0.32 4.12
N LYS A 60 3.50 -1.53 4.68
CA LYS A 60 4.63 -2.39 5.05
C LYS A 60 5.37 -2.90 3.82
N MET A 61 4.64 -3.29 2.77
CA MET A 61 5.22 -3.73 1.51
C MET A 61 5.97 -2.59 0.81
N LEU A 62 5.47 -1.36 0.82
CA LEU A 62 6.20 -0.18 0.29
C LEU A 62 7.47 0.11 1.11
N LYS A 63 7.42 0.00 2.43
CA LYS A 63 8.63 0.10 3.28
C LYS A 63 9.65 -1.00 2.96
N LYS A 64 9.20 -2.21 2.59
CA LYS A 64 10.07 -3.32 2.16
C LYS A 64 10.51 -3.18 0.69
N ALA A 65 9.68 -2.66 -0.19
CA ALA A 65 9.96 -2.45 -1.62
C ALA A 65 10.82 -1.21 -1.88
N GLY A 66 10.89 -0.28 -0.91
CA GLY A 66 11.94 0.74 -0.83
C GLY A 66 13.35 0.15 -0.73
N LEU A 67 13.50 -1.16 -0.50
CA LEU A 67 14.69 -1.90 -0.90
C LEU A 67 14.67 -2.12 -2.42
N ARG A 68 14.75 -1.05 -3.23
CA ARG A 68 15.39 -1.18 -4.54
C ARG A 68 16.72 -1.88 -4.30
N SER A 69 17.00 -2.94 -5.06
CA SER A 69 18.25 -3.70 -5.01
C SER A 69 19.40 -2.70 -4.91
N PHE A 70 20.03 -2.64 -3.73
CA PHE A 70 21.15 -1.74 -3.51
C PHE A 70 22.29 -2.24 -4.37
N ILE A 71 22.57 -1.52 -5.45
CA ILE A 71 23.66 -1.85 -6.35
C ILE A 71 24.92 -1.28 -5.72
N TYR A 72 25.80 -2.19 -5.32
CA TYR A 72 27.12 -1.86 -4.83
C TYR A 72 28.13 -2.85 -5.40
N GLU A 73 29.33 -2.35 -5.64
CA GLU A 73 30.49 -3.11 -6.07
C GLU A 73 31.58 -2.97 -5.00
N VAL A 74 32.28 -4.06 -4.73
CA VAL A 74 33.40 -4.10 -3.78
C VAL A 74 34.65 -4.46 -4.57
N LEU A 75 35.62 -3.56 -4.59
CA LEU A 75 36.91 -3.72 -5.25
C LEU A 75 37.97 -3.96 -4.19
N ASP A 76 38.67 -5.10 -4.29
CA ASP A 76 39.76 -5.45 -3.39
C ASP A 76 41.11 -5.16 -4.06
N GLU A 77 41.87 -4.22 -3.49
CA GLU A 77 43.18 -3.75 -3.95
C GLU A 77 44.31 -4.25 -3.02
N GLY A 78 44.14 -5.41 -2.38
CA GLY A 78 45.15 -6.00 -1.49
C GLY A 78 45.12 -5.37 -0.10
N ASN A 79 45.78 -4.22 0.09
CA ASN A 79 45.80 -3.48 1.36
C ASN A 79 44.63 -2.50 1.51
N TYR A 80 43.99 -2.15 0.39
CA TYR A 80 42.84 -1.27 0.34
C TYR A 80 41.61 -2.00 -0.17
N VAL A 81 40.44 -1.50 0.19
CA VAL A 81 39.16 -1.91 -0.36
C VAL A 81 38.37 -0.66 -0.73
N SER A 82 37.79 -0.67 -1.92
CA SER A 82 36.97 0.42 -2.44
C SER A 82 35.53 -0.08 -2.61
N ILE A 83 34.55 0.63 -2.07
CA ILE A 83 33.12 0.36 -2.28
C ILE A 83 32.55 1.46 -3.14
N ILE A 84 31.92 1.06 -4.24
CA ILE A 84 31.18 1.95 -5.13
C ILE A 84 29.70 1.61 -5.01
N ALA A 85 28.88 2.58 -4.64
CA ALA A 85 27.46 2.34 -4.37
C ALA A 85 26.59 3.49 -4.86
N GLN A 86 25.43 3.16 -5.43
CA GLN A 86 24.43 4.18 -5.75
C GLN A 86 23.58 4.47 -4.51
N VAL A 87 23.58 5.74 -4.07
CA VAL A 87 22.89 6.18 -2.86
C VAL A 87 21.94 7.32 -3.23
N PRO A 88 20.65 7.25 -2.87
CA PRO A 88 19.71 8.31 -3.14
C PRO A 88 19.89 9.48 -2.16
N GLY A 89 19.57 10.69 -2.62
CA GLY A 89 19.49 11.90 -1.78
C GLY A 89 20.57 12.95 -2.05
N PRO A 90 20.44 14.14 -1.45
CA PRO A 90 21.48 15.16 -1.49
C PRO A 90 22.70 14.73 -0.67
N GLU A 91 23.85 15.36 -0.89
CA GLU A 91 25.11 15.04 -0.19
C GLU A 91 24.98 15.16 1.33
N GLU A 92 24.20 16.14 1.80
CA GLU A 92 23.94 16.41 3.22
C GLU A 92 23.29 15.23 3.97
N ASP A 93 22.50 14.43 3.25
CA ASP A 93 21.81 13.26 3.79
C ASP A 93 22.67 11.99 3.76
N VAL A 94 23.77 11.99 3.01
CA VAL A 94 24.62 10.81 2.82
C VAL A 94 25.64 10.71 3.95
N LYS A 95 25.54 9.63 4.74
CA LYS A 95 26.43 9.38 5.89
C LYS A 95 26.95 7.96 5.88
N VAL A 96 28.26 7.81 6.14
CA VAL A 96 28.92 6.52 6.28
C VAL A 96 29.32 6.35 7.74
N LEU A 97 28.90 5.25 8.36
CA LEU A 97 29.32 4.88 9.70
C LEU A 97 30.06 3.55 9.62
N MET A 98 31.27 3.50 10.16
CA MET A 98 32.09 2.28 10.19
C MET A 98 32.26 1.79 11.61
N SER A 99 32.14 0.47 11.79
CA SER A 99 32.37 -0.19 13.08
C SER A 99 33.03 -1.55 12.82
N GLY A 100 34.36 -1.58 12.89
CA GLY A 100 35.17 -2.77 12.66
C GLY A 100 35.00 -3.33 11.25
N LYS A 101 34.16 -4.36 11.11
CA LYS A 101 33.85 -5.03 9.84
C LYS A 101 32.56 -4.54 9.16
N ARG A 102 31.77 -3.74 9.88
CA ARG A 102 30.43 -3.32 9.47
C ARG A 102 30.46 -1.88 8.97
N ILE A 103 29.91 -1.67 7.79
CA ILE A 103 29.77 -0.36 7.15
C ILE A 103 28.29 -0.08 6.98
N ILE A 104 27.81 1.02 7.56
CA ILE A 104 26.43 1.46 7.46
C ILE A 104 26.39 2.70 6.59
N ILE A 105 25.71 2.59 5.45
CA ILE A 105 25.50 3.68 4.50
C ILE A 105 24.08 4.20 4.69
N LYS A 106 23.95 5.50 4.97
CA LYS A 106 22.68 6.23 5.06
C LYS A 106 22.59 7.22 3.91
N GLY A 107 21.38 7.47 3.43
CA GLY A 107 21.09 8.46 2.39
C GLY A 107 19.68 9.05 2.57
N GLY A 108 19.25 9.82 1.58
CA GLY A 108 17.94 10.48 1.57
C GLY A 108 16.76 9.50 1.57
N GLY A 109 15.58 9.99 1.97
CA GLY A 109 14.35 9.19 1.96
C GLY A 109 14.33 8.00 2.93
N GLY A 110 15.17 8.01 3.96
CA GLY A 110 15.28 6.91 4.92
C GLY A 110 16.10 5.72 4.42
N PHE A 111 16.90 5.91 3.36
CA PHE A 111 17.79 4.89 2.83
C PHE A 111 18.83 4.49 3.88
N ARG A 112 18.90 3.18 4.19
CA ARG A 112 19.92 2.62 5.08
C ARG A 112 20.32 1.23 4.60
N LYS A 113 21.61 1.03 4.35
CA LYS A 113 22.19 -0.26 3.98
C LYS A 113 23.38 -0.59 4.84
N THR A 114 23.58 -1.88 5.07
CA THR A 114 24.69 -2.39 5.86
C THR A 114 25.47 -3.38 5.02
N VAL A 115 26.75 -3.11 4.85
CA VAL A 115 27.72 -3.99 4.18
C VAL A 115 28.63 -4.55 5.25
N ILE A 116 28.86 -5.86 5.22
CA ILE A 116 29.75 -6.56 6.16
C ILE A 116 30.92 -7.09 5.35
N LEU A 117 32.13 -6.67 5.69
CA LEU A 117 33.36 -7.14 5.08
C LEU A 117 33.97 -8.30 5.90
N PRO A 118 34.79 -9.16 5.28
CA PRO A 118 35.44 -10.28 5.99
C PRO A 118 36.54 -9.81 6.96
N TYR A 119 37.15 -8.66 6.69
CA TYR A 119 38.22 -8.04 7.48
C TYR A 119 37.77 -6.72 8.12
N LYS A 120 38.52 -6.25 9.11
CA LYS A 120 38.30 -4.93 9.71
C LYS A 120 38.85 -3.86 8.78
N VAL A 121 38.21 -2.70 8.76
CA VAL A 121 38.58 -1.61 7.86
C VAL A 121 38.52 -0.27 8.57
N GLU A 122 39.37 0.65 8.11
CA GLU A 122 39.35 2.07 8.50
C GLU A 122 39.11 2.96 7.28
N LEU A 123 38.35 4.04 7.49
CA LEU A 123 38.03 5.00 6.43
C LEU A 123 39.29 5.78 6.04
N VAL A 124 39.66 5.72 4.76
CA VAL A 124 40.75 6.51 4.17
C VAL A 124 40.17 7.72 3.46
N GLN A 125 39.14 7.51 2.63
CA GLN A 125 38.55 8.56 1.82
C GLN A 125 37.09 8.26 1.51
N GLN A 126 36.27 9.31 1.48
CA GLN A 126 34.89 9.25 1.05
C GLN A 126 34.64 10.35 -0.01
N SER A 127 33.91 10.02 -1.07
CA SER A 127 33.42 10.99 -2.04
C SER A 127 32.00 10.65 -2.47
N TYR A 128 31.15 11.65 -2.58
CA TYR A 128 29.80 11.50 -3.10
C TYR A 128 29.58 12.49 -4.24
N LYS A 129 29.33 11.98 -5.45
CA LYS A 129 29.05 12.81 -6.63
C LYS A 129 27.97 12.16 -7.48
N ASN A 130 27.01 12.95 -7.92
CA ASN A 130 25.94 12.52 -8.85
C ASN A 130 25.21 11.24 -8.43
N GLY A 131 24.93 11.06 -7.13
CA GLY A 131 24.24 9.85 -6.64
C GLY A 131 25.13 8.64 -6.43
N VAL A 132 26.45 8.76 -6.65
CA VAL A 132 27.42 7.68 -6.49
C VAL A 132 28.32 7.98 -5.29
N LEU A 133 28.34 7.06 -4.34
CA LEU A 133 29.19 7.06 -3.17
C LEU A 133 30.39 6.15 -3.42
N ILE A 134 31.59 6.72 -3.30
CA ILE A 134 32.86 6.01 -3.37
C ILE A 134 33.51 6.08 -1.98
N ILE A 135 33.78 4.91 -1.40
CA ILE A 135 34.40 4.78 -0.09
C ILE A 135 35.68 3.99 -0.26
N ARG A 136 36.82 4.60 0.04
CA ARG A 136 38.12 3.92 0.10
C ARG A 136 38.48 3.65 1.55
N MET A 137 38.88 2.41 1.82
CA MET A 137 39.22 1.96 3.16
C MET A 137 40.51 1.16 3.15
N GLN A 138 41.23 1.20 4.27
CA GLN A 138 42.42 0.39 4.51
C GLN A 138 42.05 -0.83 5.35
N LYS A 139 42.60 -1.99 5.01
CA LYS A 139 42.44 -3.20 5.80
C LYS A 139 43.31 -3.13 7.06
N LEU A 140 42.72 -3.51 8.20
CA LEU A 140 43.40 -3.68 9.48
C LEU A 140 43.84 -5.13 9.70
#